data_AF-A0A8S8XM72-F1
#
_entry.id   AF-A0A8S8XM72-F1
#
_cell.length_a   1.000
_cell.length_b   1.000
_cell.length_c   1.000
_cell.angle_alpha   90.00
_cell.angle_beta   90.00
_cell.angle_gamma   90.00
#
_symmetry.space_group_name_H-M   'P 1'
#
loop_
_entity.id
_entity.type
_entity.pdbx_description
1 polymer ?
#
loop_
_entity_poly.entity_id
_entity_poly.type
_entity_poly.pdbx_seq_one_letter_code
_entity_poly.pdbx_strand_id
1 'polypeptide(L)'
;MAKASRILVATERGNAPRLVSSYRPGMPVTAVTDSLVTARRVQILPGVDSIVVEEYERGSKTMQNAIIIASGICRSKTGAQNCRYIRLSQSD
;
A
#
# COMPACT_ATOMS: atom_id res chain seq x y z
N MET A 1 -16.86 12.27 12.81
CA MET A 1 -16.20 11.85 11.55
C MET A 1 -15.09 10.87 11.90
N ALA A 2 -15.07 9.68 11.29
CA ALA A 2 -14.02 8.69 11.53
C ALA A 2 -12.67 9.24 11.03
N LYS A 3 -11.74 9.50 11.93
CA LYS A 3 -10.46 10.18 11.66
C LYS A 3 -9.42 9.16 11.16
N ALA A 4 -9.58 8.69 9.92
CA ALA A 4 -8.64 7.77 9.30
C ALA A 4 -7.37 8.49 8.84
N SER A 5 -6.21 7.87 9.04
CA SER A 5 -4.90 8.47 8.70
C SER A 5 -4.50 8.28 7.23
N ARG A 6 -5.05 7.25 6.54
CA ARG A 6 -4.74 6.89 5.15
C ARG A 6 -5.79 5.92 4.57
N ILE A 7 -5.84 5.82 3.25
CA ILE A 7 -6.73 4.88 2.53
C ILE A 7 -5.89 3.73 1.98
N LEU A 8 -6.23 2.48 2.31
CA LEU A 8 -5.59 1.29 1.73
C LEU A 8 -6.48 0.70 0.63
N VAL A 9 -5.91 0.40 -0.53
CA VAL A 9 -6.64 -0.10 -1.70
C VAL A 9 -5.96 -1.34 -2.25
N ALA A 10 -6.57 -2.51 -2.08
CA ALA A 10 -6.11 -3.74 -2.72
C ALA A 10 -6.40 -3.72 -4.23
N THR A 11 -5.41 -4.06 -5.06
CA THR A 11 -5.57 -4.09 -6.51
C THR A 11 -4.59 -5.04 -7.20
N GLU A 12 -5.08 -5.75 -8.21
CA GLU A 12 -4.24 -6.55 -9.11
C GLU A 12 -3.66 -5.69 -10.25
N ARG A 13 -4.48 -4.80 -10.83
CA ARG A 13 -4.16 -4.06 -12.08
C ARG A 13 -4.02 -2.54 -11.94
N GLY A 14 -4.35 -1.98 -10.77
CA GLY A 14 -4.22 -0.54 -10.52
C GLY A 14 -5.44 0.30 -10.92
N ASN A 15 -6.59 -0.29 -11.25
CA ASN A 15 -7.82 0.47 -11.56
C ASN A 15 -8.43 1.11 -10.31
N ALA A 16 -8.45 0.38 -9.19
CA ALA A 16 -9.00 0.88 -7.93
C ALA A 16 -8.27 2.14 -7.43
N PRO A 17 -6.92 2.20 -7.34
CA PRO A 17 -6.24 3.43 -6.93
C PRO A 17 -6.41 4.58 -7.92
N ARG A 18 -6.66 4.33 -9.22
CA ARG A 18 -7.04 5.37 -10.19
C ARG A 18 -8.38 6.00 -9.86
N LEU A 19 -9.36 5.19 -9.47
CA LEU A 19 -10.67 5.67 -9.05
C LEU A 19 -10.58 6.42 -7.73
N VAL A 20 -9.84 5.91 -6.74
CA VAL A 20 -9.74 6.61 -5.44
C VAL A 20 -8.97 7.93 -5.58
N SER A 21 -7.89 7.95 -6.36
CA SER A 21 -7.11 9.19 -6.60
C SER A 21 -7.89 10.26 -7.36
N SER A 22 -8.86 9.89 -8.21
CA SER A 22 -9.67 10.88 -8.93
C SER A 22 -10.56 11.71 -8.00
N TYR A 23 -10.99 11.16 -6.87
CA TYR A 23 -11.72 11.89 -5.82
C TYR A 23 -10.84 12.87 -5.03
N ARG A 24 -9.51 12.86 -5.24
CA ARG A 24 -8.52 13.71 -4.55
C ARG A 24 -8.77 13.80 -3.04
N PRO A 25 -8.73 12.68 -2.32
CA PRO A 25 -8.87 12.70 -0.87
C PRO A 25 -7.74 13.55 -0.26
N GLY A 26 -8.03 14.31 0.79
CA GLY A 26 -7.03 15.08 1.56
C GLY A 26 -6.10 14.21 2.43
N MET A 27 -6.05 12.90 2.18
CA MET A 27 -5.24 11.92 2.89
C MET A 27 -4.53 11.01 1.89
N PRO A 28 -3.35 10.46 2.23
CA PRO A 28 -2.60 9.61 1.31
C PRO A 28 -3.34 8.31 1.00
N VAL A 29 -3.25 7.88 -0.25
CA VAL A 29 -3.79 6.61 -0.73
C VAL A 29 -2.63 5.63 -0.90
N THR A 30 -2.77 4.40 -0.41
CA THR A 30 -1.74 3.36 -0.53
C THR A 30 -2.34 2.16 -1.24
N ALA A 31 -1.84 1.88 -2.43
CA ALA A 31 -2.18 0.71 -3.23
C ALA A 31 -1.43 -0.52 -2.73
N VAL A 32 -2.16 -1.59 -2.48
CA VAL A 32 -1.65 -2.90 -2.06
C VAL A 32 -1.80 -3.85 -3.24
N THR A 33 -0.70 -4.46 -3.66
CA THR A 33 -0.67 -5.38 -4.82
C THR A 33 0.40 -6.44 -4.62
N ASP A 34 0.27 -7.58 -5.27
CA ASP A 34 1.28 -8.63 -5.34
C ASP A 34 2.26 -8.42 -6.51
N SER A 35 1.86 -7.61 -7.51
CA SER A 35 2.62 -7.37 -8.72
C SER A 35 3.50 -6.12 -8.63
N LEU A 36 4.81 -6.32 -8.76
CA LEU A 36 5.79 -5.22 -8.88
C LEU A 36 5.50 -4.30 -10.08
N VAL A 37 4.95 -4.84 -11.16
CA VAL A 37 4.61 -4.05 -12.36
C VAL A 37 3.46 -3.11 -12.06
N THR A 38 2.41 -3.60 -11.38
CA THR A 38 1.28 -2.78 -10.96
C THR A 38 1.71 -1.73 -9.94
N ALA A 39 2.53 -2.11 -8.94
CA ALA A 39 3.04 -1.17 -7.94
C ALA A 39 3.77 0.03 -8.57
N ARG A 40 4.61 -0.22 -9.58
CA ARG A 40 5.32 0.83 -10.34
C ARG A 40 4.38 1.68 -11.19
N ARG A 41 3.40 1.07 -11.86
CA ARG A 41 2.41 1.80 -12.68
C ARG A 41 1.57 2.77 -11.85
N VAL A 42 1.20 2.37 -10.64
CA VAL A 42 0.35 3.15 -9.75
C VAL A 42 1.08 4.34 -9.13
N GLN A 43 2.41 4.29 -9.04
CA GLN A 43 3.23 5.36 -8.47
C GLN A 43 3.26 6.65 -9.31
N ILE A 44 2.79 6.59 -10.56
CA ILE A 44 2.58 7.76 -11.42
C ILE A 44 1.36 8.59 -10.95
N LEU A 45 0.43 7.98 -10.20
CA LEU A 45 -0.79 8.65 -9.75
C LEU A 45 -0.50 9.63 -8.60
N PRO A 46 -1.07 10.84 -8.65
CA PRO A 46 -0.82 11.85 -7.62
C PRO A 46 -1.42 11.43 -6.28
N GLY A 47 -0.65 11.58 -5.21
CA GLY A 47 -1.08 11.25 -3.84
C GLY A 47 -1.20 9.75 -3.55
N VAL A 48 -0.65 8.90 -4.43
CA VAL A 48 -0.67 7.44 -4.29
C VAL A 48 0.71 6.89 -3.97
N ASP A 49 0.74 6.01 -2.97
CA ASP A 49 1.85 5.15 -2.59
C ASP A 49 1.55 3.71 -2.99
N SER A 50 2.59 2.87 -3.15
CA SER A 50 2.41 1.45 -3.40
C SER A 50 3.18 0.57 -2.42
N ILE A 51 2.55 -0.52 -1.99
CA ILE A 51 3.15 -1.56 -1.15
C ILE A 51 2.93 -2.89 -1.88
N VAL A 52 4.01 -3.67 -1.97
CA VAL A 52 3.95 -5.03 -2.51
C VAL A 52 3.78 -6.01 -1.36
N VAL A 53 2.71 -6.80 -1.38
CA VAL A 53 2.37 -7.80 -0.37
C VAL A 53 1.91 -9.07 -1.07
N GLU A 54 2.26 -10.23 -0.52
CA GLU A 54 1.73 -11.51 -1.01
C GLU A 54 0.20 -11.55 -0.89
N GLU A 55 -0.45 -12.01 -1.95
CA GLU A 55 -1.89 -12.24 -1.95
C GLU A 55 -2.20 -13.60 -1.33
N TYR A 56 -3.10 -13.61 -0.34
CA TYR A 56 -3.63 -14.81 0.28
C TYR A 56 -5.09 -15.03 -0.11
N GLU A 57 -5.52 -16.30 -0.08
CA GLU A 57 -6.91 -16.72 -0.34
C GLU A 57 -7.94 -15.94 0.50
N ARG A 58 -7.59 -15.59 1.74
CA ARG A 58 -8.38 -14.65 2.55
C ARG A 58 -7.84 -13.24 2.44
N GLY A 59 -8.58 -12.37 1.75
CA GLY A 59 -8.22 -10.96 1.60
C GLY A 59 -8.05 -10.19 2.93
N SER A 60 -8.69 -10.63 4.02
CA SER A 60 -8.46 -10.07 5.35
C SER A 60 -7.02 -10.26 5.83
N LYS A 61 -6.38 -11.40 5.51
CA LYS A 61 -4.97 -11.64 5.85
C LYS A 61 -4.04 -10.73 5.02
N THR A 62 -4.31 -10.61 3.72
CA THR A 62 -3.58 -9.69 2.82
C THR A 62 -3.61 -8.26 3.36
N MET A 63 -4.78 -7.78 3.78
CA MET A 63 -4.94 -6.43 4.32
C MET A 63 -4.32 -6.26 5.71
N GLN A 64 -4.38 -7.26 6.58
CA GLN A 64 -3.68 -7.24 7.87
C GLN A 64 -2.17 -7.10 7.69
N ASN A 65 -1.58 -7.86 6.76
CA ASN A 65 -0.16 -7.73 6.43
C ASN A 65 0.16 -6.34 5.87
N ALA A 66 -0.69 -5.81 5.00
CA ALA A 66 -0.53 -4.45 4.48
C ALA A 66 -0.59 -3.38 5.59
N ILE A 67 -1.46 -3.53 6.59
CA ILE A 67 -1.56 -2.61 7.73
C ILE A 67 -0.29 -2.66 8.58
N ILE A 68 0.26 -3.85 8.84
CA ILE A 68 1.51 -4.01 9.61
C ILE A 68 2.66 -3.28 8.91
N ILE A 69 2.78 -3.47 7.59
CA ILE A 69 3.83 -2.82 6.79
C ILE A 69 3.60 -1.30 6.73
N ALA A 70 2.36 -0.87 6.50
CA ALA A 70 2.01 0.54 6.37
C ALA A 70 2.22 1.31 7.69
N SER A 71 1.95 0.70 8.84
CA SER A 71 2.07 1.33 10.15
C SER A 71 3.52 1.44 10.65
N GLY A 72 4.50 0.86 9.94
CA GLY A 72 5.90 0.86 10.38
C GLY A 72 6.15 0.04 11.65
N ILE A 73 5.16 -0.74 12.12
CA ILE A 73 5.31 -1.66 13.25
C ILE A 73 6.07 -2.89 12.72
N CYS A 74 7.36 -2.71 12.48
CA CYS A 74 8.27 -3.82 12.29
C CYS A 74 8.50 -4.49 13.66
N ARG A 75 7.65 -5.44 14.04
CA ARG A 75 8.03 -6.42 15.08
C ARG A 75 8.90 -7.47 14.42
N SER A 76 10.21 -7.27 14.46
CA SER A 76 11.19 -8.31 14.20
C SER A 76 10.89 -9.54 15.06
N LYS A 77 10.60 -10.69 14.43
CA LYS A 77 11.30 -11.97 14.67
C LYS A 77 11.19 -12.79 13.39
N THR A 78 12.34 -13.22 12.86
CA THR A 78 12.55 -14.12 11.70
C THR A 78 12.04 -13.62 10.33
N GLY A 79 12.99 -13.28 9.45
CA GLY A 79 12.75 -13.22 8.00
C GLY A 79 12.65 -11.82 7.39
N ALA A 80 13.72 -11.04 7.49
CA ALA A 80 13.95 -9.91 6.61
C ALA A 80 14.23 -10.38 5.16
N GLN A 81 13.23 -10.93 4.47
CA GLN A 81 13.33 -11.20 3.03
C GLN A 81 12.29 -10.34 2.29
N ASN A 82 12.75 -9.17 1.86
CA ASN A 82 12.20 -8.37 0.75
C ASN A 82 10.88 -7.61 0.93
N CYS A 83 10.64 -6.96 2.08
CA CYS A 83 9.72 -5.81 2.06
C CYS A 83 10.41 -4.61 1.38
N ARG A 84 10.40 -4.56 0.04
CA ARG A 84 10.85 -3.39 -0.74
C ARG A 84 9.78 -2.31 -0.62
N TYR A 85 9.89 -1.50 0.42
CA TYR A 85 9.16 -0.24 0.54
C TYR A 85 9.67 0.70 -0.56
N ILE A 86 8.92 0.84 -1.66
CA ILE A 86 9.24 1.83 -2.71
C ILE A 86 8.64 3.18 -2.31
N ARG A 87 9.16 3.75 -1.23
CA ARG A 87 9.47 5.18 -1.13
C ARG A 87 10.64 5.33 -0.17
N LEU A 88 11.81 5.52 -0.78
CA LEU A 88 13.00 6.06 -0.15
C LEU A 88 12.64 7.32 0.65
N SER A 89 13.37 7.50 1.77
CA SER A 89 13.53 8.71 2.59
C SER A 89 12.24 9.27 3.25
N GLN A 90 12.04 9.04 4.55
CA GLN A 90 12.52 10.00 5.55
C GLN A 90 13.02 11.29 4.92
N SER A 91 12.11 12.24 4.70
CA SER A 91 12.48 13.61 4.32
C SER A 91 11.54 14.51 5.11
N ASP A 92 12.05 14.93 6.27
CA ASP A 92 11.70 16.07 7.15
C ASP A 92 10.23 16.49 7.34
#